data_AF-A0AAU2SN67-F1
#
_entry.id   AF-A0AAU2SN67-F1
#
_cell.length_a   1.000
_cell.length_b   1.000
_cell.length_c   1.000
_cell.angle_alpha   90.00
_cell.angle_beta   90.00
_cell.angle_gamma   90.00
#
_symmetry.space_group_name_H-M   'P 1'
#
loop_
_entity.id
_entity.type
_entity.pdbx_description
1 polymer ?
#
loop_
_entity_poly.entity_id
_entity_poly.type
_entity_poly.pdbx_seq_one_letter_code
_entity_poly.pdbx_strand_id
1 'polypeptide(L)'
;MTIAPSDSALAPALRGYADHKPDHLARLHKIEGQVRGLTRMVDDDRYCIDVLTQITAATHALQEVALGLLDDHIRHCVQEAVRADQDTGETKYAELTIALRRALRL
;
A
#
# COMPACT_ATOMS: atom_id res chain seq x y z
N MET A 1 -35.45 -17.30 23.19
CA MET A 1 -35.66 -16.42 22.03
C MET A 1 -34.36 -15.68 21.83
N THR A 2 -33.55 -16.22 20.93
CA THR A 2 -32.12 -15.97 20.81
C THR A 2 -31.88 -15.03 19.62
N ILE A 3 -30.74 -14.35 19.69
CA ILE A 3 -29.99 -13.66 18.63
C ILE A 3 -30.18 -12.14 18.57
N ALA A 4 -29.09 -11.46 18.96
CA ALA A 4 -28.81 -10.05 18.80
C ALA A 4 -28.63 -9.65 17.32
N PRO A 5 -28.83 -8.39 16.93
CA PRO A 5 -28.72 -7.97 15.53
C PRO A 5 -27.26 -7.78 15.10
N SER A 6 -26.95 -8.46 13.99
CA SER A 6 -25.99 -8.15 12.93
C SER A 6 -24.54 -7.83 13.33
N ASP A 7 -23.78 -8.91 13.48
CA ASP A 7 -22.34 -8.91 13.22
C ASP A 7 -22.09 -8.53 11.75
N SER A 8 -21.01 -7.78 11.53
CA SER A 8 -20.72 -6.99 10.33
C SER A 8 -20.49 -7.85 9.09
N ALA A 9 -21.53 -8.14 8.32
CA ALA A 9 -21.41 -8.72 6.98
C ALA A 9 -21.10 -7.63 5.94
N LEU A 10 -19.95 -6.97 6.07
CA LEU A 10 -19.30 -6.39 4.88
C LEU A 10 -18.71 -7.60 4.14
N ALA A 11 -19.36 -8.04 3.06
CA ALA A 11 -18.79 -9.04 2.16
C ALA A 11 -17.31 -8.70 1.90
N PRO A 12 -16.37 -9.67 1.96
CA PRO A 12 -14.95 -9.36 1.97
C PRO A 12 -14.64 -8.61 0.68
N ALA A 13 -14.46 -7.28 0.79
CA ALA A 13 -13.94 -6.45 -0.28
C ALA A 13 -12.70 -7.19 -0.79
N LEU A 14 -12.73 -7.59 -2.06
CA LEU A 14 -11.71 -8.40 -2.70
C LEU A 14 -10.33 -7.90 -2.23
N ARG A 15 -9.54 -8.77 -1.61
CA ARG A 15 -8.18 -8.40 -1.20
C ARG A 15 -7.37 -8.22 -2.49
N GLY A 16 -7.38 -7.03 -3.08
CA GLY A 16 -6.73 -6.80 -4.37
C GLY A 16 -5.24 -7.13 -4.37
N TYR A 17 -4.58 -7.00 -3.22
CA TYR A 17 -3.18 -7.41 -3.11
C TYR A 17 -2.95 -8.92 -2.90
N ALA A 18 -3.99 -9.76 -2.90
CA ALA A 18 -3.86 -11.18 -2.55
C ALA A 18 -2.92 -11.94 -3.50
N ASP A 19 -2.93 -11.58 -4.79
CA ASP A 19 -2.13 -12.22 -5.82
C ASP A 19 -0.63 -11.92 -5.65
N HIS A 20 -0.26 -10.73 -5.16
CA HIS A 20 1.13 -10.33 -4.91
C HIS A 20 1.46 -10.15 -3.41
N LYS A 21 0.62 -10.70 -2.52
CA LYS A 21 0.84 -10.69 -1.07
C LYS A 21 2.25 -11.13 -0.64
N PRO A 22 2.84 -12.23 -1.17
CA PRO A 22 4.20 -12.62 -0.76
C PRO A 22 5.24 -11.56 -1.11
N ASP A 23 5.09 -10.86 -2.23
CA ASP A 23 6.03 -9.82 -2.67
C ASP A 23 5.93 -8.58 -1.77
N HIS A 24 4.71 -8.15 -1.43
CA HIS A 24 4.48 -7.05 -0.49
C HIS A 24 5.07 -7.35 0.89
N LEU A 25 4.84 -8.56 1.40
CA LEU A 25 5.42 -8.99 2.68
C LEU A 25 6.95 -9.03 2.62
N ALA A 26 7.54 -9.54 1.54
CA ALA A 26 8.99 -9.58 1.38
C ALA A 26 9.60 -8.17 1.37
N ARG A 27 8.96 -7.20 0.71
CA ARG A 27 9.38 -5.79 0.72
C ARG A 27 9.23 -5.17 2.11
N LEU A 28 8.12 -5.41 2.79
CA LEU A 28 7.88 -4.92 4.15
C LEU A 28 8.89 -5.47 5.16
N HIS A 29 9.27 -6.75 5.07
CA HIS A 29 10.32 -7.32 5.93
C HIS A 29 11.70 -6.68 5.70
N LYS A 30 12.03 -6.31 4.46
CA LYS A 30 13.26 -5.55 4.18
C LYS A 30 13.21 -4.16 4.82
N ILE A 31 12.08 -3.46 4.69
CA ILE A 31 11.86 -2.14 5.30
C ILE A 31 11.97 -2.22 6.83
N GLU A 32 11.39 -3.24 7.45
CA GLU A 32 11.54 -3.49 8.89
C GLU A 32 13.02 -3.62 9.29
N GLY A 33 13.82 -4.33 8.49
CA GLY A 33 15.27 -4.41 8.66
C GLY A 33 15.97 -3.06 8.53
N GLN A 34 15.55 -2.21 7.60
CA GLN A 34 16.07 -0.85 7.44
C GLN A 34 15.75 0.01 8.68
N VAL A 35 14.52 -0.06 9.20
CA VAL A 35 14.11 0.69 10.40
C VAL A 35 14.91 0.25 11.63
N ARG A 36 15.10 -1.07 11.82
CA ARG A 36 16.00 -1.56 12.88
C ARG A 36 17.45 -1.12 12.68
N GLY A 37 17.88 -1.02 11.42
CA GLY A 37 19.17 -0.42 11.04
C GLY A 37 19.29 1.01 11.52
N LEU A 38 18.29 1.85 11.23
CA LEU A 38 18.23 3.25 11.67
C LEU A 38 18.33 3.40 13.18
N THR A 39 17.62 2.57 13.96
CA THR A 39 17.72 2.57 15.42
C THR A 39 19.16 2.37 15.88
N ARG A 40 19.87 1.38 15.32
CA ARG A 40 21.28 1.14 15.64
C ARG A 40 22.18 2.29 15.23
N MET A 41 21.96 2.88 14.05
CA MET A 41 22.78 4.02 13.61
C MET A 41 22.68 5.21 14.57
N VAL A 42 21.51 5.44 15.15
CA VAL A 42 21.31 6.50 16.15
C VAL A 42 21.95 6.12 17.48
N ASP A 43 21.80 4.86 17.92
CA ASP A 43 22.43 4.34 19.15
C ASP A 43 23.96 4.39 19.08
N ASP A 44 24.52 4.15 17.89
CA ASP A 44 25.96 4.19 17.60
C ASP A 44 26.49 5.61 17.30
N ASP A 45 25.70 6.67 17.53
CA ASP A 45 26.05 8.08 17.25
C ASP A 45 26.62 8.31 15.82
N ARG A 46 26.06 7.61 14.83
CA ARG A 46 26.55 7.72 13.44
C ARG A 46 26.33 9.11 12.86
N TYR A 47 27.19 9.46 11.90
CA TYR A 47 27.12 10.73 11.20
C TYR A 47 25.72 11.01 10.64
N CYS A 48 25.19 12.19 10.96
CA CYS A 48 23.80 12.55 10.69
C CYS A 48 23.42 12.42 9.20
N ILE A 49 24.33 12.71 8.27
CA ILE A 49 24.08 12.58 6.83
C ILE A 49 23.88 11.11 6.41
N ASP A 50 24.59 10.17 7.04
CA ASP A 50 24.40 8.74 6.77
C ASP A 50 23.01 8.29 7.25
N VAL A 51 22.59 8.73 8.44
CA VAL A 51 21.28 8.43 9.00
C VAL A 51 20.17 8.99 8.09
N LEU A 52 20.29 10.25 7.66
CA LEU A 52 19.34 10.87 6.73
C LEU A 52 19.28 10.16 5.37
N THR A 53 20.43 9.68 4.88
CA THR A 53 20.49 8.88 3.65
C THR A 53 19.71 7.57 3.81
N GLN A 54 19.86 6.87 4.94
CA GLN A 54 19.12 5.64 5.20
C GLN A 54 17.62 5.88 5.44
N ILE A 55 17.24 7.00 6.07
CA ILE A 55 15.83 7.41 6.20
C ILE A 55 15.21 7.61 4.81
N THR A 56 15.92 8.27 3.91
CA THR A 56 15.47 8.49 2.53
C THR A 56 15.29 7.16 1.80
N ALA A 57 16.22 6.22 1.96
CA ALA A 57 16.12 4.88 1.37
C ALA A 57 14.92 4.08 1.90
N ALA A 58 14.65 4.11 3.21
CA ALA A 58 13.49 3.44 3.81
C ALA A 58 12.17 4.08 3.36
N THR A 59 12.15 5.41 3.23
CA THR A 59 10.99 6.17 2.73
C THR A 59 10.67 5.79 1.28
N HIS A 60 11.68 5.73 0.41
CA HIS A 60 11.51 5.30 -0.98
C HIS A 60 11.00 3.85 -1.06
N ALA A 61 11.54 2.94 -0.24
CA ALA A 61 11.06 1.56 -0.21
C ALA A 61 9.58 1.45 0.21
N LEU A 62 9.12 2.28 1.16
CA LEU A 62 7.70 2.37 1.53
C LEU A 62 6.84 2.90 0.39
N GLN A 63 7.31 3.91 -0.34
CA GLN A 63 6.61 4.44 -1.52
C GLN A 63 6.42 3.36 -2.59
N GLU A 64 7.44 2.56 -2.84
CA GLU A 64 7.37 1.43 -3.79
C GLU A 64 6.33 0.37 -3.37
N VAL A 65 6.21 0.07 -2.07
CA VAL A 65 5.16 -0.83 -1.57
C VAL A 65 3.78 -0.21 -1.76
N ALA A 66 3.62 1.08 -1.45
CA ALA A 66 2.35 1.78 -1.64
C ALA A 66 1.92 1.78 -3.12
N LEU A 67 2.85 2.01 -4.05
CA LEU A 67 2.61 1.93 -5.49
C LEU A 67 2.21 0.53 -5.94
N GLY A 68 2.90 -0.52 -5.47
CA GLY A 68 2.56 -1.90 -5.81
C GLY A 68 1.16 -2.31 -5.31
N LEU A 69 0.83 -1.99 -4.06
CA LEU A 69 -0.50 -2.26 -3.50
C LEU A 69 -1.61 -1.52 -4.26
N LEU A 70 -1.30 -0.31 -4.73
CA LEU A 70 -2.21 0.46 -5.54
C LEU A 70 -2.39 -0.17 -6.92
N ASP A 71 -1.32 -0.54 -7.63
CA ASP A 71 -1.40 -1.23 -8.92
C ASP A 71 -2.25 -2.50 -8.85
N ASP A 72 -2.08 -3.30 -7.80
CA ASP A 72 -2.89 -4.47 -7.53
C ASP A 72 -4.38 -4.13 -7.37
N HIS A 73 -4.68 -3.13 -6.54
CA HIS A 73 -6.04 -2.66 -6.36
C HIS A 73 -6.67 -2.19 -7.68
N ILE A 74 -5.89 -1.49 -8.52
CA ILE A 74 -6.34 -1.01 -9.83
C ILE A 74 -6.65 -2.18 -10.74
N ARG A 75 -5.76 -3.17 -10.85
CA ARG A 75 -5.96 -4.33 -11.72
C ARG A 75 -7.24 -5.06 -11.36
N HIS A 76 -7.51 -5.29 -10.08
CA HIS A 76 -8.75 -5.97 -9.68
C HIS A 76 -9.99 -5.09 -9.84
N CYS A 77 -9.97 -3.83 -9.39
CA CYS A 77 -11.14 -2.96 -9.49
C CYS A 77 -11.50 -2.56 -10.92
N VAL A 78 -10.51 -2.35 -11.80
CA VAL A 78 -10.75 -2.05 -13.22
C VAL A 78 -11.17 -3.30 -13.98
N GLN A 79 -10.62 -4.48 -13.69
CA GLN A 79 -11.10 -5.72 -14.31
C GLN A 79 -12.55 -6.03 -13.91
N GLU A 80 -12.95 -5.74 -12.68
CA GLU A 80 -14.33 -5.85 -12.23
C GLU A 80 -15.23 -4.78 -12.85
N ALA A 81 -14.76 -3.53 -12.99
CA ALA A 81 -15.53 -2.43 -13.58
C ALA A 81 -15.70 -2.57 -15.11
N VAL A 82 -14.70 -3.08 -15.84
CA VAL A 82 -14.84 -3.37 -17.28
C VAL A 82 -15.87 -4.48 -17.53
N ARG A 83 -16.11 -5.36 -16.55
CA ARG A 83 -17.22 -6.32 -16.59
C ARG A 83 -18.58 -5.66 -16.29
N ALA A 84 -18.61 -4.44 -15.77
CA ALA A 84 -19.79 -3.71 -15.32
C ALA A 84 -19.88 -2.30 -15.98
N ASP A 85 -20.32 -2.26 -17.24
CA ASP A 85 -20.64 -1.07 -18.06
C ASP A 85 -19.55 0.02 -18.22
N GLN A 86 -19.24 0.39 -19.47
CA GLN A 86 -18.01 1.13 -19.84
C GLN A 86 -17.89 2.52 -19.20
N ASP A 87 -19.00 3.22 -18.95
CA ASP A 87 -19.02 4.59 -18.42
C ASP A 87 -18.60 4.66 -16.93
N THR A 88 -18.79 3.55 -16.20
CA THR A 88 -18.42 3.43 -14.78
C THR A 88 -16.90 3.24 -14.61
N GLY A 89 -16.24 2.63 -15.61
CA GLY A 89 -14.80 2.34 -15.58
C GLY A 89 -13.91 3.58 -15.64
N GLU A 90 -14.22 4.52 -16.54
CA GLU A 90 -13.46 5.78 -16.71
C GLU A 90 -13.58 6.70 -15.48
N THR A 91 -14.76 6.80 -14.88
CA THR A 91 -14.98 7.61 -13.67
C THR A 91 -14.18 7.08 -12.47
N LYS A 92 -14.16 5.75 -12.28
CA LYS A 92 -13.38 5.08 -11.23
C LYS A 92 -11.87 5.27 -11.44
N TYR A 93 -11.41 5.29 -12.70
CA TYR A 93 -10.03 5.54 -13.06
C TYR A 93 -9.58 6.98 -12.76
N ALA A 94 -10.46 7.96 -12.99
CA ALA A 94 -10.19 9.37 -12.69
C ALA A 94 -10.08 9.67 -11.18
N GLU A 95 -11.01 9.15 -10.34
CA GLU A 95 -10.94 9.30 -8.88
C GLU A 95 -9.65 8.70 -8.28
N LEU A 96 -9.26 7.56 -8.81
CA LEU A 96 -8.05 6.84 -8.44
C LEU A 96 -6.78 7.62 -8.77
N THR A 97 -6.72 8.28 -9.94
CA THR A 97 -5.59 9.16 -10.31
C THR A 97 -5.46 10.36 -9.35
N ILE A 98 -6.58 10.83 -8.80
CA ILE A 98 -6.59 11.90 -7.79
C ILE A 98 -6.08 11.37 -6.44
N ALA A 99 -6.45 10.16 -6.03
CA ALA A 99 -5.93 9.51 -4.83
C ALA A 99 -4.40 9.24 -4.92
N LEU A 100 -3.92 8.83 -6.11
CA LEU A 100 -2.51 8.63 -6.43
C LEU A 100 -1.69 9.91 -6.18
N ARG A 101 -2.13 11.06 -6.70
CA ARG A 101 -1.45 12.35 -6.49
C ARG A 101 -1.35 12.72 -5.02
N ARG A 102 -2.41 12.50 -4.25
CA ARG A 102 -2.44 12.80 -2.81
C ARG A 102 -1.50 11.92 -2.00
N ALA A 103 -1.40 10.63 -2.31
CA ALA A 103 -0.53 9.71 -1.59
C ALA A 103 0.97 9.97 -1.84
N LEU A 104 1.30 10.46 -3.04
CA LEU A 104 2.67 10.74 -3.46
C LEU A 104 3.12 12.18 -3.21
N ARG A 105 2.24 13.05 -2.68
CA ARG A 105 2.43 14.51 -2.60
C ARG A 105 2.93 15.10 -3.94
N LEU A 106 2.33 14.66 -5.04
CA LEU A 106 2.48 15.27 -6.37
C LEU A 106 1.40 16.34 -6.61
#